data_AF-A0A7Y1UNA7-F1
#
_entry.id   AF-A0A7Y1UNA7-F1
#
_cell.length_a   1.000
_cell.length_b   1.000
_cell.length_c   1.000
_cell.angle_alpha   90.00
_cell.angle_beta   90.00
_cell.angle_gamma   90.00
#
_symmetry.space_group_name_H-M   'P 1'
#
loop_
_entity.id
_entity.type
_entity.pdbx_description
1 polymer ?
#
loop_
_entity_poly.entity_id
_entity_poly.type
_entity_poly.pdbx_seq_one_letter_code
_entity_poly.pdbx_strand_id
1 'polypeptide(L)'
;MPIYMDIHPGLGDATPEDVADAHRRDLAVQQEYGVRFLSYWFSDPEGKAFCLVESPDVESLVECHKVAHGLMPHEVIEVEAPTLAQFMGGSETDEHDRATVDGQPDSALRAIMFTDIEGSTDVSTKQGDAAAFELVQAHNEVVRGALEEFGGHEVKHTGDGILASFVSVSRAVEASISIQQATAGQPETASQLMIKIGISAGEPVEDSDDLFGASVNLAARICAHASGGQTLVSGPVHDLAIGKNHQFIGQGAIGLKGFPDPVPLYEVNWRA
;
A
#
# COMPACT_ATOMS: atom_id res chain seq x y z
N MET A 1 -21.03 -13.78 -23.35
CA MET A 1 -22.07 -12.81 -23.75
C MET A 1 -21.48 -11.43 -23.46
N PRO A 2 -21.54 -10.47 -24.40
CA PRO A 2 -21.08 -9.10 -24.13
C PRO A 2 -21.77 -8.50 -22.92
N ILE A 3 -21.08 -7.56 -22.27
CA ILE A 3 -21.62 -6.80 -21.13
C ILE A 3 -21.78 -5.35 -21.57
N TYR A 4 -22.92 -4.78 -21.28
CA TYR A 4 -23.26 -3.40 -21.58
C TYR A 4 -23.56 -2.66 -20.28
N MET A 5 -23.11 -1.41 -20.22
CA MET A 5 -23.60 -0.43 -19.26
C MET A 5 -24.55 0.50 -20.01
N ASP A 6 -25.80 0.50 -19.59
CA ASP A 6 -26.77 1.47 -20.05
C ASP A 6 -26.89 2.63 -19.06
N ILE A 7 -27.17 3.82 -19.60
CA ILE A 7 -27.14 5.07 -18.84
C ILE A 7 -28.42 5.84 -19.10
N HIS A 8 -29.09 6.20 -18.00
CA HIS A 8 -30.31 6.98 -17.96
C HIS A 8 -30.05 8.30 -17.23
N PRO A 9 -29.55 9.34 -17.93
CA PRO A 9 -29.39 10.66 -17.33
C PRO A 9 -30.72 11.40 -17.24
N GLY A 10 -30.81 12.34 -16.30
CA GLY A 10 -31.89 13.32 -16.27
C GLY A 10 -33.26 12.74 -15.89
N LEU A 11 -33.30 11.79 -14.96
CA LEU A 11 -34.52 11.17 -14.45
C LEU A 11 -35.39 12.10 -13.57
N GLY A 12 -35.02 13.38 -13.45
CA GLY A 12 -35.80 14.39 -12.74
C GLY A 12 -35.95 14.07 -11.26
N ASP A 13 -37.20 14.05 -10.77
CA ASP A 13 -37.56 13.74 -9.38
C ASP A 13 -37.59 12.23 -9.06
N ALA A 14 -37.05 11.38 -9.94
CA ALA A 14 -37.00 9.94 -9.70
C ALA A 14 -36.23 9.63 -8.42
N THR A 15 -36.79 8.70 -7.64
CA THR A 15 -36.21 8.24 -6.39
C THR A 15 -35.41 6.95 -6.58
N PRO A 16 -34.55 6.57 -5.63
CA PRO A 16 -33.93 5.24 -5.63
C PRO A 16 -34.95 4.09 -5.69
N GLU A 17 -36.15 4.29 -5.11
CA GLU A 17 -37.24 3.30 -5.13
C GLU A 17 -37.84 3.16 -6.54
N ASP A 18 -38.00 4.26 -7.28
CA ASP A 18 -38.48 4.24 -8.66
C ASP A 18 -37.54 3.45 -9.59
N VAL A 19 -36.22 3.61 -9.39
CA VAL A 19 -35.20 2.87 -10.16
C VAL A 19 -35.18 1.39 -9.77
N ALA A 20 -35.31 1.07 -8.49
CA ALA A 20 -35.46 -0.31 -8.04
C ALA A 20 -36.70 -0.98 -8.65
N ASP A 21 -37.81 -0.24 -8.77
CA ASP A 21 -39.06 -0.72 -9.37
C ASP A 21 -38.98 -0.91 -10.88
N ALA A 22 -38.23 -0.05 -11.58
CA ALA A 22 -37.90 -0.25 -12.99
C ALA A 22 -37.08 -1.54 -13.15
N HIS A 23 -36.00 -1.69 -12.38
CA HIS A 23 -35.13 -2.86 -12.43
C HIS A 23 -35.87 -4.17 -12.12
N ARG A 24 -36.79 -4.16 -11.13
CA ARG A 24 -37.64 -5.34 -10.83
C ARG A 24 -38.51 -5.75 -12.02
N ARG A 25 -38.98 -4.79 -12.82
CA ARG A 25 -39.76 -5.07 -14.03
C ARG A 25 -38.89 -5.62 -15.15
N ASP A 26 -37.66 -5.14 -15.29
CA ASP A 26 -36.69 -5.68 -16.25
C ASP A 26 -36.38 -7.15 -15.96
N LEU A 27 -36.09 -7.47 -14.69
CA LEU A 27 -35.81 -8.83 -14.24
C LEU A 27 -36.96 -9.81 -14.53
N ALA A 28 -38.20 -9.33 -14.56
CA ALA A 28 -39.39 -10.15 -14.80
C ALA A 28 -39.52 -10.61 -16.26
N VAL A 29 -38.96 -9.87 -17.22
CA VAL A 29 -39.07 -10.15 -18.66
C VAL A 29 -37.73 -10.54 -19.31
N GLN A 30 -36.60 -10.37 -18.63
CA GLN A 30 -35.24 -10.55 -19.17
C GLN A 30 -35.01 -11.89 -19.91
N GLN A 31 -35.63 -12.99 -19.44
CA GLN A 31 -35.47 -14.31 -20.04
C GLN A 31 -36.02 -14.39 -21.47
N GLU A 32 -37.08 -13.62 -21.79
CA GLU A 32 -37.69 -13.61 -23.12
C GLU A 32 -36.76 -13.01 -24.19
N TYR A 33 -35.83 -12.15 -23.77
CA TYR A 33 -34.89 -11.43 -24.63
C TYR A 33 -33.46 -12.01 -24.56
N GLY A 34 -33.24 -13.08 -23.78
CA GLY A 34 -31.91 -13.63 -23.56
C GLY A 34 -30.95 -12.68 -22.85
N VAL A 35 -31.50 -11.73 -22.10
CA VAL A 35 -30.78 -10.69 -21.37
C VAL A 35 -30.64 -11.10 -19.91
N ARG A 36 -29.53 -10.69 -19.27
CA ARG A 36 -29.30 -10.90 -17.84
C ARG A 36 -28.83 -9.61 -17.17
N PHE A 37 -29.70 -9.00 -16.39
CA PHE A 37 -29.36 -7.83 -15.59
C PHE A 37 -28.47 -8.25 -14.41
N LEU A 38 -27.30 -7.62 -14.30
CA LEU A 38 -26.29 -7.96 -13.30
C LEU A 38 -26.41 -7.09 -12.05
N SER A 39 -26.54 -5.77 -12.24
CA SER A 39 -26.61 -4.78 -11.16
C SER A 39 -27.18 -3.46 -11.67
N TYR A 40 -27.60 -2.59 -10.74
CA TYR A 40 -28.06 -1.24 -11.03
C TYR A 40 -27.57 -0.24 -9.98
N TRP A 41 -27.46 1.03 -10.37
CA TRP A 41 -27.10 2.12 -9.47
C TRP A 41 -27.95 3.36 -9.75
N PHE A 42 -28.15 4.18 -8.72
CA PHE A 42 -28.78 5.48 -8.84
C PHE A 42 -27.91 6.56 -8.19
N SER A 43 -27.64 7.64 -8.91
CA SER A 43 -26.89 8.80 -8.46
C SER A 43 -27.85 9.94 -8.15
N ASP A 44 -28.13 10.13 -6.87
CA ASP A 44 -29.18 11.03 -6.35
C ASP A 44 -28.97 12.53 -6.67
N PRO A 45 -27.79 13.16 -6.50
CA PRO A 45 -27.70 14.58 -6.84
C PRO A 45 -27.75 14.84 -8.36
N GLU A 46 -27.50 13.83 -9.19
CA GLU A 46 -27.44 13.97 -10.66
C GLU A 46 -28.68 13.40 -11.37
N GLY A 47 -29.57 12.71 -10.65
CA GLY A 47 -30.75 12.03 -11.21
C GLY A 47 -30.38 11.07 -12.33
N LYS A 48 -29.33 10.26 -12.14
CA LYS A 48 -28.85 9.29 -13.15
C LYS A 48 -29.04 7.87 -12.66
N ALA A 49 -29.52 6.98 -13.52
CA ALA A 49 -29.48 5.55 -13.29
C ALA A 49 -28.54 4.85 -14.27
N PHE A 50 -27.98 3.74 -13.82
CA PHE A 50 -27.08 2.89 -14.59
C PHE A 50 -27.55 1.45 -14.40
N CYS A 51 -27.68 0.68 -15.47
CA CYS A 51 -27.82 -0.76 -15.38
C CYS A 51 -26.67 -1.44 -16.11
N LEU A 52 -26.17 -2.50 -15.48
CA LEU A 52 -25.15 -3.35 -16.06
C LEU A 52 -25.77 -4.67 -16.45
N VAL A 53 -25.58 -5.05 -17.71
CA VAL A 53 -26.40 -6.09 -18.32
C VAL A 53 -25.58 -6.94 -19.28
N GLU A 54 -25.68 -8.26 -19.16
CA GLU A 54 -25.25 -9.15 -20.22
C GLU A 54 -26.36 -9.29 -21.26
N SER A 55 -26.03 -9.04 -22.53
CA SER A 55 -27.00 -9.12 -23.62
C SER A 55 -26.34 -9.70 -24.88
N PRO A 56 -27.07 -10.44 -25.73
CA PRO A 56 -26.56 -10.84 -27.04
C PRO A 56 -26.20 -9.66 -27.94
N ASP A 57 -26.96 -8.57 -27.85
CA ASP A 57 -26.78 -7.32 -28.58
C ASP A 57 -27.49 -6.16 -27.86
N VAL A 58 -27.19 -4.92 -28.27
CA VAL A 58 -27.81 -3.71 -27.68
C VAL A 58 -29.33 -3.67 -27.93
N GLU A 59 -29.81 -4.22 -29.05
CA GLU A 59 -31.23 -4.19 -29.44
C GLU A 59 -32.09 -5.02 -28.48
N SER A 60 -31.61 -6.19 -28.08
CA SER A 60 -32.30 -7.10 -27.14
C SER A 60 -32.40 -6.48 -25.73
N LEU A 61 -31.35 -5.81 -25.27
CA LEU A 61 -31.34 -5.03 -24.02
C LEU A 61 -32.38 -3.90 -24.06
N VAL A 62 -32.34 -3.12 -25.13
CA VAL A 62 -33.22 -1.98 -25.40
C VAL A 62 -34.69 -2.42 -25.43
N GLU A 63 -35.02 -3.49 -26.18
CA GLU A 63 -36.40 -3.96 -26.27
C GLU A 63 -36.90 -4.54 -24.94
N CYS A 64 -36.02 -5.15 -24.14
CA CYS A 64 -36.34 -5.61 -22.79
C CYS A 64 -36.82 -4.45 -21.90
N HIS A 65 -36.06 -3.36 -21.80
CA HIS A 65 -36.45 -2.17 -21.04
C HIS A 65 -37.76 -1.54 -21.54
N LYS A 66 -37.91 -1.46 -22.86
CA LYS A 66 -39.11 -0.91 -23.50
C LYS A 66 -40.38 -1.66 -23.11
N VAL A 67 -40.30 -2.99 -23.03
CA VAL A 67 -41.44 -3.85 -22.66
C VAL A 67 -41.64 -3.86 -21.14
N ALA A 68 -40.56 -3.84 -20.36
CA ALA A 68 -40.62 -3.85 -18.91
C ALA A 68 -41.27 -2.57 -18.32
N HIS A 69 -40.82 -1.40 -18.77
CA HIS A 69 -41.26 -0.13 -18.19
C HIS A 69 -41.34 1.04 -19.19
N GLY A 70 -40.95 0.84 -20.46
CA GLY A 70 -41.10 1.84 -21.52
C GLY A 70 -40.06 2.96 -21.51
N LEU A 71 -39.06 2.89 -20.62
CA LEU A 71 -37.94 3.83 -20.64
C LEU A 71 -36.80 3.21 -21.45
N MET A 72 -36.11 4.05 -22.20
CA MET A 72 -34.98 3.65 -23.01
C MET A 72 -33.71 4.28 -22.46
N PRO A 73 -32.58 3.56 -22.44
CA PRO A 73 -31.32 4.19 -22.11
C PRO A 73 -30.96 5.24 -23.17
N HIS A 74 -30.34 6.32 -22.72
CA HIS A 74 -29.87 7.38 -23.61
C HIS A 74 -28.52 7.01 -24.24
N GLU A 75 -27.74 6.24 -23.51
CA GLU A 75 -26.42 5.78 -23.92
C GLU A 75 -26.24 4.33 -23.48
N VAL A 76 -25.65 3.52 -24.35
CA VAL A 76 -25.28 2.13 -24.07
C VAL A 76 -23.83 1.95 -24.48
N ILE A 77 -22.99 1.55 -23.54
CA ILE A 77 -21.56 1.38 -23.73
C ILE A 77 -21.23 -0.09 -23.48
N GLU A 78 -20.52 -0.72 -24.42
CA GLU A 78 -19.97 -2.06 -24.18
C GLU A 78 -18.83 -1.97 -23.17
N VAL A 79 -18.89 -2.78 -22.11
CA VAL A 79 -17.89 -2.83 -21.05
C VAL A 79 -17.04 -4.06 -21.22
N GLU A 80 -15.73 -3.87 -21.25
CA GLU A 80 -14.78 -4.98 -21.25
C GLU A 80 -14.87 -5.77 -19.93
N ALA A 81 -15.19 -7.06 -20.02
CA ALA A 81 -15.38 -7.93 -18.87
C ALA A 81 -14.20 -7.96 -17.85
N PRO A 82 -12.92 -7.93 -18.26
CA PRO A 82 -11.79 -7.87 -17.32
C PRO A 82 -11.80 -6.59 -16.47
N THR A 83 -12.20 -5.47 -17.07
CA THR A 83 -12.28 -4.15 -16.42
C THR A 83 -13.43 -4.11 -15.43
N LEU A 84 -14.57 -4.72 -15.77
CA LEU A 84 -15.75 -4.74 -14.92
C LEU A 84 -15.52 -5.41 -13.56
N ALA A 85 -14.84 -6.56 -13.53
CA ALA A 85 -14.56 -7.29 -12.30
C ALA A 85 -13.69 -6.47 -11.32
N GLN A 86 -12.77 -5.66 -11.85
CA GLN A 86 -11.89 -4.78 -11.07
C GLN A 86 -12.65 -3.61 -10.42
N PHE A 87 -13.71 -3.11 -11.06
CA PHE A 87 -14.48 -1.97 -10.57
C PHE A 87 -15.70 -2.34 -9.72
N MET A 88 -16.28 -3.54 -9.94
CA MET A 88 -17.51 -3.97 -9.26
C MET A 88 -17.30 -4.61 -7.88
N GLY A 89 -16.06 -4.70 -7.40
CA GLY A 89 -15.76 -5.45 -6.18
C GLY A 89 -16.15 -6.93 -6.28
N GLY A 90 -16.24 -7.46 -7.51
CA GLY A 90 -16.63 -8.84 -7.81
C GLY A 90 -15.48 -9.83 -7.68
N SER A 91 -14.55 -9.60 -6.76
CA SER A 91 -13.81 -10.71 -6.15
C SER A 91 -14.77 -11.35 -5.17
N GLU A 92 -15.13 -12.62 -5.41
CA GLU A 92 -15.86 -13.44 -4.45
C GLU A 92 -15.22 -13.26 -3.06
N THR A 93 -15.97 -12.70 -2.11
CA THR A 93 -15.59 -12.73 -0.70
C THR A 93 -15.75 -14.16 -0.22
N ASP A 94 -14.72 -14.97 -0.39
CA ASP A 94 -14.64 -16.31 0.18
C ASP A 94 -13.79 -16.27 1.46
N GLU A 95 -13.85 -17.30 2.30
CA GLU A 95 -13.08 -17.41 3.55
C GLU A 95 -11.53 -17.39 3.35
N HIS A 96 -11.09 -17.23 2.09
CA HIS A 96 -9.73 -17.06 1.59
C HIS A 96 -9.36 -15.61 1.22
N ASP A 97 -10.14 -14.62 1.66
CA ASP A 97 -9.96 -13.16 1.47
C ASP A 97 -8.72 -12.58 2.20
N ARG A 98 -7.58 -13.23 2.03
CA ARG A 98 -6.29 -12.64 2.34
C ARG A 98 -5.92 -11.87 1.09
N ALA A 99 -5.80 -10.55 1.18
CA ALA A 99 -4.97 -9.82 0.22
C ALA A 99 -3.67 -10.61 0.07
N THR A 100 -3.08 -10.71 -1.13
CA THR A 100 -1.82 -11.42 -1.30
C THR A 100 -0.79 -10.51 -1.95
N VAL A 101 0.43 -10.55 -1.42
CA VAL A 101 1.61 -9.92 -2.02
C VAL A 101 2.54 -11.06 -2.41
N ASP A 102 2.90 -11.13 -3.70
CA ASP A 102 3.71 -12.21 -4.28
C ASP A 102 3.20 -13.63 -3.98
N GLY A 103 1.87 -13.80 -3.93
CA GLY A 103 1.23 -15.09 -3.66
C GLY A 103 1.26 -15.54 -2.20
N GLN A 104 1.69 -14.69 -1.27
CA GLN A 104 1.58 -14.91 0.17
C GLN A 104 0.48 -14.04 0.76
N PRO A 105 -0.21 -14.50 1.83
CA PRO A 105 -1.15 -13.66 2.56
C PRO A 105 -0.51 -12.35 3.03
N ASP A 106 -1.06 -11.25 2.54
CA ASP A 106 -0.86 -9.90 2.99
C ASP A 106 -1.43 -9.78 4.41
N SER A 107 -0.54 -10.01 5.37
CA SER A 107 -0.80 -9.64 6.74
C SER A 107 -0.82 -8.13 6.81
N ALA A 108 -1.83 -7.52 7.45
CA ALA A 108 -1.82 -6.09 7.76
C ALA A 108 -0.55 -5.65 8.53
N LEU A 109 0.18 -6.61 9.12
CA LEU A 109 1.49 -6.38 9.72
C LEU A 109 2.53 -5.99 8.67
N ARG A 110 3.22 -4.88 8.92
CA ARG A 110 4.41 -4.42 8.18
C ARG A 110 5.56 -4.22 9.16
N ALA A 111 6.77 -4.58 8.73
CA ALA A 111 7.99 -4.03 9.31
C ALA A 111 8.28 -2.70 8.62
N ILE A 112 8.39 -1.63 9.40
CA ILE A 112 8.67 -0.28 8.92
C ILE A 112 10.12 0.04 9.23
N MET A 113 10.88 0.37 8.20
CA MET A 113 12.26 0.80 8.28
C MET A 113 12.38 2.28 7.95
N PHE A 114 13.06 3.04 8.81
CA PHE A 114 13.60 4.34 8.47
C PHE A 114 15.11 4.23 8.39
N THR A 115 15.69 4.87 7.38
CA THR A 115 17.12 5.14 7.29
C THR A 115 17.37 6.65 7.34
N ASP A 116 18.55 7.03 7.82
CA ASP A 116 18.98 8.42 7.94
C ASP A 116 20.52 8.49 7.87
N ILE A 117 21.08 9.56 7.30
CA ILE A 117 22.53 9.76 7.20
C ILE A 117 23.02 10.55 8.41
N GLU A 118 23.91 9.98 9.20
CA GLU A 118 24.51 10.70 10.32
C GLU A 118 25.34 11.91 9.84
N GLY A 119 25.04 13.09 10.39
CA GLY A 119 25.79 14.31 10.07
C GLY A 119 25.53 14.89 8.68
N SER A 120 24.47 14.48 7.98
CA SER A 120 24.05 15.01 6.66
C SER A 120 23.99 16.54 6.61
N THR A 121 23.40 17.14 7.65
CA THR A 121 23.22 18.60 7.78
C THR A 121 24.55 19.33 7.92
N ASP A 122 25.50 18.71 8.61
CA ASP A 122 26.86 19.22 8.79
C ASP A 122 27.63 19.19 7.46
N VAL A 123 27.45 18.15 6.65
CA VAL A 123 28.04 18.04 5.31
C VAL A 123 27.48 19.13 4.39
N SER A 124 26.15 19.31 4.34
CA SER A 124 25.52 20.37 3.55
C SER A 124 26.04 21.76 3.95
N THR A 125 26.16 22.03 5.25
CA THR A 125 26.61 23.34 5.74
C THR A 125 28.10 23.61 5.50
N LYS A 126 28.96 22.59 5.66
CA LYS A 126 30.42 22.75 5.62
C LYS A 126 31.03 22.52 4.22
N GLN A 127 30.44 21.61 3.44
CA GLN A 127 30.99 21.14 2.15
C GLN A 127 30.10 21.54 0.95
N GLY A 128 28.90 22.08 1.21
CA GLY A 128 27.99 22.58 0.19
C GLY A 128 27.06 21.51 -0.40
N ASP A 129 26.09 21.97 -1.19
CA ASP A 129 24.98 21.14 -1.67
C ASP A 129 25.41 20.00 -2.59
N ALA A 130 26.49 20.18 -3.37
CA ALA A 130 26.99 19.13 -4.26
C ALA A 130 27.51 17.91 -3.48
N ALA A 131 28.30 18.12 -2.43
CA ALA A 131 28.82 17.04 -1.59
C ALA A 131 27.70 16.36 -0.79
N ALA A 132 26.73 17.13 -0.30
CA ALA A 132 25.55 16.58 0.35
C ALA A 132 24.71 15.73 -0.62
N PHE A 133 24.54 16.17 -1.86
CA PHE A 133 23.82 15.42 -2.88
C PHE A 133 24.53 14.11 -3.23
N GLU A 134 25.86 14.11 -3.38
CA GLU A 134 26.63 12.88 -3.62
C GLU A 134 26.46 11.87 -2.47
N LEU A 135 26.43 12.33 -1.23
CA LEU A 135 26.21 11.48 -0.06
C LEU A 135 24.80 10.87 -0.05
N VAL A 136 23.78 11.65 -0.39
CA VAL A 136 22.39 11.17 -0.52
C VAL A 136 22.25 10.15 -1.67
N GLN A 137 22.94 10.36 -2.79
CA GLN A 137 22.94 9.38 -3.89
C GLN A 137 23.58 8.06 -3.47
N ALA A 138 24.74 8.10 -2.79
CA ALA A 138 25.39 6.91 -2.28
C ALA A 138 24.53 6.15 -1.25
N HIS A 139 23.84 6.88 -0.37
CA HIS A 139 22.83 6.32 0.53
C HIS A 139 21.71 5.61 -0.23
N ASN A 140 21.10 6.30 -1.20
CA ASN A 140 19.95 5.78 -1.93
C ASN A 140 20.31 4.53 -2.74
N GLU A 141 21.49 4.49 -3.35
CA GLU A 141 21.97 3.32 -4.09
C GLU A 141 22.10 2.09 -3.19
N VAL A 142 22.74 2.23 -2.02
CA VAL A 142 22.92 1.14 -1.06
C VAL A 142 21.57 0.66 -0.52
N VAL A 143 20.71 1.60 -0.09
CA VAL A 143 19.41 1.25 0.50
C VAL A 143 18.51 0.58 -0.53
N ARG A 144 18.38 1.14 -1.74
CA ARG A 144 17.53 0.57 -2.80
C ARG A 144 18.02 -0.81 -3.25
N GLY A 145 19.33 -1.03 -3.33
CA GLY A 145 19.88 -2.35 -3.60
C GLY A 145 19.45 -3.39 -2.57
N ALA A 146 19.47 -3.03 -1.28
CA ALA A 146 18.97 -3.92 -0.22
C ALA A 146 17.44 -4.09 -0.26
N LEU A 147 16.67 -3.05 -0.59
CA LEU A 147 15.22 -3.21 -0.76
C LEU A 147 14.89 -4.18 -1.89
N GLU A 148 15.56 -4.08 -3.03
CA GLU A 148 15.38 -4.99 -4.15
C GLU A 148 15.77 -6.44 -3.79
N GLU A 149 16.91 -6.63 -3.14
CA GLU A 149 17.40 -7.97 -2.75
C GLU A 149 16.49 -8.65 -1.71
N PHE A 150 15.94 -7.87 -0.78
CA PHE A 150 15.19 -8.39 0.36
C PHE A 150 13.68 -8.20 0.28
N GLY A 151 13.14 -7.79 -0.87
CA GLY A 151 11.70 -7.62 -1.09
C GLY A 151 11.09 -6.52 -0.21
N GLY A 152 11.83 -5.42 -0.04
CA GLY A 152 11.36 -4.21 0.60
C GLY A 152 10.71 -3.25 -0.42
N HIS A 153 9.75 -2.47 0.05
CA HIS A 153 9.09 -1.44 -0.73
C HIS A 153 9.50 -0.06 -0.22
N GLU A 154 10.08 0.78 -1.08
CA GLU A 154 10.32 2.19 -0.79
C GLU A 154 8.98 2.93 -0.80
N VAL A 155 8.56 3.44 0.35
CA VAL A 155 7.33 4.23 0.49
C VAL A 155 7.61 5.66 0.04
N LYS A 156 8.65 6.29 0.62
CA LYS A 156 9.07 7.64 0.22
C LYS A 156 10.48 7.98 0.67
N HIS A 157 11.04 8.98 0.01
CA HIS A 157 12.30 9.62 0.38
C HIS A 157 12.05 10.75 1.39
N THR A 158 12.89 10.88 2.42
CA THR A 158 12.75 11.90 3.49
C THR A 158 13.78 13.04 3.40
N GLY A 159 14.67 13.01 2.40
CA GLY A 159 15.70 14.03 2.16
C GLY A 159 17.10 13.45 2.29
N ASP A 160 17.46 13.02 3.48
CA ASP A 160 18.71 12.33 3.83
C ASP A 160 18.47 10.88 4.27
N GLY A 161 17.29 10.35 3.94
CA GLY A 161 16.82 9.06 4.42
C GLY A 161 15.69 8.51 3.56
N ILE A 162 15.33 7.26 3.85
CA ILE A 162 14.25 6.54 3.18
C ILE A 162 13.30 5.95 4.23
N LEU A 163 12.00 6.05 3.96
CA LEU A 163 10.97 5.24 4.59
C LEU A 163 10.70 4.04 3.69
N ALA A 164 10.89 2.83 4.23
CA ALA A 164 10.60 1.59 3.56
C ALA A 164 9.71 0.69 4.41
N SER A 165 9.00 -0.23 3.76
CA SER A 165 8.20 -1.25 4.42
C SER A 165 8.52 -2.64 3.89
N PHE A 166 8.31 -3.64 4.74
CA PHE A 166 8.48 -5.05 4.41
C PHE A 166 7.30 -5.85 4.98
N VAL A 167 6.85 -6.85 4.24
CA VAL A 167 5.89 -7.85 4.73
C VAL A 167 6.52 -8.80 5.76
N SER A 168 7.86 -8.96 5.73
CA SER A 168 8.60 -9.86 6.61
C SER A 168 9.58 -9.12 7.50
N VAL A 169 9.43 -9.31 8.81
CA VAL A 169 10.35 -8.77 9.84
C VAL A 169 11.78 -9.28 9.63
N SER A 170 11.94 -10.57 9.33
CA SER A 170 13.28 -11.16 9.12
C SER A 170 13.97 -10.53 7.91
N ARG A 171 13.24 -10.32 6.81
CA ARG A 171 13.80 -9.68 5.62
C ARG A 171 14.18 -8.21 5.84
N ALA A 172 13.41 -7.48 6.65
CA ALA A 172 13.79 -6.13 7.05
C ALA A 172 15.11 -6.11 7.85
N VAL A 173 15.29 -7.08 8.76
CA VAL A 173 16.54 -7.22 9.53
C VAL A 173 17.71 -7.60 8.61
N GLU A 174 17.52 -8.55 7.69
CA GLU A 174 18.54 -8.93 6.69
C GLU A 174 18.95 -7.75 5.80
N ALA A 175 17.97 -6.97 5.30
CA ALA A 175 18.22 -5.76 4.54
C ALA A 175 19.06 -4.76 5.35
N SER A 176 18.72 -4.55 6.62
CA SER A 176 19.49 -3.65 7.48
C SER A 176 20.94 -4.09 7.70
N ILE A 177 21.18 -5.41 7.79
CA ILE A 177 22.53 -5.98 7.90
C ILE A 177 23.31 -5.72 6.60
N SER A 178 22.69 -5.99 5.44
CA SER A 178 23.30 -5.75 4.13
C SER A 178 23.68 -4.27 3.95
N ILE A 179 22.77 -3.35 4.30
CA ILE A 179 23.04 -1.89 4.25
C ILE A 179 24.25 -1.51 5.10
N GLN A 180 24.32 -1.98 6.36
CA GLN A 180 25.45 -1.65 7.23
C GLN A 180 26.78 -2.26 6.76
N GLN A 181 26.74 -3.47 6.16
CA GLN A 181 27.93 -4.11 5.62
C GLN A 181 28.45 -3.41 4.36
N ALA A 182 27.54 -2.96 3.47
CA ALA A 182 27.90 -2.24 2.25
C ALA A 182 28.58 -0.90 2.53
N THR A 183 28.17 -0.21 3.61
CA THR A 183 28.78 1.07 4.00
C THR A 183 30.06 0.92 4.83
N ALA A 184 30.20 -0.17 5.59
CA ALA A 184 31.39 -0.46 6.38
C ALA A 184 32.64 -0.77 5.54
N GLY A 185 32.47 -1.20 4.29
CA GLY A 185 33.56 -1.57 3.38
C GLY A 185 34.29 -0.40 2.71
N GLN A 186 33.85 0.85 2.92
CA GLN A 186 34.47 2.01 2.26
C GLN A 186 35.73 2.48 3.01
N PRO A 187 36.89 2.66 2.34
CA PRO A 187 38.13 3.09 2.98
C PRO A 187 38.00 4.50 3.58
N GLU A 188 38.65 4.74 4.75
CA GLU A 188 38.64 5.97 5.56
C GLU A 188 38.85 7.30 4.80
N THR A 189 39.33 7.24 3.56
CA THR A 189 39.61 8.40 2.70
C THR A 189 38.39 8.93 1.95
N ALA A 190 37.33 8.15 1.80
CA ALA A 190 36.02 8.65 1.40
C ALA A 190 35.24 8.98 2.69
N SER A 191 34.52 10.09 2.73
CA SER A 191 33.62 10.44 3.83
C SER A 191 32.71 9.25 4.12
N GLN A 192 33.03 8.51 5.18
CA GLN A 192 32.41 7.22 5.48
C GLN A 192 30.90 7.44 5.64
N LEU A 193 30.12 6.80 4.78
CA LEU A 193 28.67 6.93 4.79
C LEU A 193 28.11 6.19 6.01
N MET A 194 27.82 6.94 7.07
CA MET A 194 27.33 6.38 8.33
C MET A 194 25.79 6.42 8.34
N ILE A 195 25.17 5.26 8.09
CA ILE A 195 23.71 5.14 8.03
C ILE A 195 23.16 4.70 9.39
N LYS A 196 22.17 5.44 9.86
CA LYS A 196 21.32 5.11 11.01
C LYS A 196 20.11 4.34 10.52
N ILE A 197 19.73 3.27 11.21
CA ILE A 197 18.54 2.50 10.84
C ILE A 197 17.67 2.28 12.07
N GLY A 198 16.36 2.54 11.92
CA GLY A 198 15.35 2.21 12.91
C GLY A 198 14.24 1.35 12.32
N ILE A 199 13.94 0.23 12.97
CA ILE A 199 12.89 -0.70 12.52
C ILE A 199 11.83 -0.88 13.60
N SER A 200 10.56 -0.78 13.21
CA SER A 200 9.43 -1.20 14.04
C SER A 200 8.56 -2.20 13.28
N ALA A 201 7.65 -2.89 13.97
CA ALA A 201 6.64 -3.73 13.34
C ALA A 201 5.26 -3.43 13.94
N GLY A 202 4.23 -3.44 13.10
CA GLY A 202 2.84 -3.19 13.49
C GLY A 202 1.95 -3.09 12.27
N GLU A 203 0.72 -2.60 12.46
CA GLU A 203 -0.29 -2.47 11.40
C GLU A 203 -0.44 -0.98 11.03
N PRO A 204 0.34 -0.47 10.05
CA PRO A 204 0.17 0.89 9.57
C PRO A 204 -1.15 1.05 8.79
N VAL A 205 -1.62 2.29 8.70
CA VAL A 205 -2.70 2.67 7.76
C VAL A 205 -2.05 3.11 6.46
N GLU A 206 -2.51 2.56 5.35
CA GLU A 206 -2.07 2.93 4.01
C GLU A 206 -3.02 3.97 3.40
N ASP A 207 -2.45 5.02 2.82
CA ASP A 207 -3.18 6.05 2.07
C ASP A 207 -2.33 6.53 0.90
N SER A 208 -2.81 6.32 -0.33
CA SER A 208 -2.22 6.88 -1.55
C SER A 208 -0.70 6.65 -1.67
N ASP A 209 -0.27 5.39 -1.52
CA ASP A 209 1.13 4.94 -1.51
C ASP A 209 1.99 5.45 -0.32
N ASP A 210 1.36 5.99 0.73
CA ASP A 210 2.03 6.40 1.97
C ASP A 210 1.56 5.56 3.17
N LEU A 211 2.37 5.55 4.23
CA LEU A 211 2.09 4.80 5.46
C LEU A 211 2.02 5.73 6.68
N PHE A 212 1.00 5.51 7.50
CA PHE A 212 0.74 6.25 8.73
C PHE A 212 0.52 5.34 9.93
N GLY A 213 0.68 5.89 11.13
CA GLY A 213 0.30 5.22 12.37
C GLY A 213 1.44 5.09 13.38
N ALA A 214 1.14 4.38 14.47
CA ALA A 214 2.05 4.28 15.62
C ALA A 214 3.35 3.54 15.27
N SER A 215 3.29 2.50 14.45
CA SER A 215 4.47 1.75 13.97
C SER A 215 5.41 2.65 13.17
N VAL A 216 4.86 3.42 12.22
CA VAL A 216 5.63 4.38 11.40
C VAL A 216 6.32 5.42 12.27
N ASN A 217 5.56 6.05 13.17
CA ASN A 217 6.10 7.03 14.11
C ASN A 217 7.18 6.44 15.03
N LEU A 218 7.00 5.19 15.47
CA LEU A 218 7.98 4.52 16.32
C LEU A 218 9.28 4.26 15.56
N ALA A 219 9.23 3.72 14.33
CA ALA A 219 10.41 3.46 13.52
C ALA A 219 11.21 4.76 13.27
N ALA A 220 10.53 5.86 12.97
CA ALA A 220 11.16 7.17 12.82
C ALA A 220 11.89 7.63 14.10
N ARG A 221 11.28 7.41 15.28
CA ARG A 221 11.91 7.77 16.58
C ARG A 221 13.07 6.86 16.94
N ILE A 222 12.99 5.57 16.62
CA ILE A 222 14.08 4.63 16.78
C ILE A 222 15.26 5.02 15.89
N CYS A 223 15.01 5.32 14.61
CA CYS A 223 16.05 5.76 13.68
C CYS A 223 16.71 7.05 14.15
N ALA A 224 15.90 8.02 14.60
CA ALA A 224 16.43 9.28 15.15
C ALA A 224 17.34 9.06 16.37
N HIS A 225 17.07 8.03 17.19
CA HIS A 225 17.86 7.67 18.37
C HIS A 225 19.13 6.87 18.06
N ALA A 226 19.17 6.14 16.95
CA ALA A 226 20.32 5.34 16.55
C ALA A 226 21.55 6.22 16.26
N SER A 227 22.74 5.66 16.43
CA SER A 227 23.99 6.25 15.95
C SER A 227 24.33 5.79 14.53
N GLY A 228 25.20 6.51 13.84
CA GLY A 228 25.71 6.10 12.53
C GLY A 228 26.33 4.71 12.58
N GLY A 229 25.99 3.84 11.62
CA GLY A 229 26.43 2.45 11.62
C GLY A 229 25.65 1.53 12.57
N GLN A 230 24.58 2.03 13.20
CA GLN A 230 23.75 1.30 14.14
C GLN A 230 22.36 1.02 13.54
N THR A 231 21.88 -0.20 13.77
CA THR A 231 20.50 -0.60 13.51
C THR A 231 19.81 -0.90 14.83
N LEU A 232 18.79 -0.12 15.16
CA LEU A 232 17.95 -0.35 16.34
C LEU A 232 16.57 -0.85 15.92
N VAL A 233 15.99 -1.74 16.73
CA VAL A 233 14.68 -2.33 16.48
C VAL A 233 13.79 -2.31 17.73
N SER A 234 12.47 -2.29 17.52
CA SER A 234 11.49 -2.40 18.60
C SER A 234 11.34 -3.85 19.11
N GLY A 235 10.74 -4.00 20.30
CA GLY A 235 10.39 -5.32 20.86
C GLY A 235 9.64 -6.26 19.90
N PRO A 236 8.57 -5.83 19.22
CA PRO A 236 7.88 -6.68 18.23
C PRO A 236 8.79 -7.20 17.12
N VAL A 237 9.75 -6.41 16.63
CA VAL A 237 10.71 -6.86 15.62
C VAL A 237 11.62 -7.95 16.18
N HIS A 238 12.16 -7.74 17.39
CA HIS A 238 12.97 -8.72 18.10
C HIS A 238 12.20 -10.04 18.32
N ASP A 239 10.97 -9.96 18.82
CA ASP A 239 10.17 -11.12 19.19
C ASP A 239 9.71 -11.93 17.97
N LEU A 240 9.37 -11.25 16.86
CA LEU A 240 9.00 -11.89 15.60
C LEU A 240 10.20 -12.46 14.83
N ALA A 241 11.43 -12.07 15.20
CA ALA A 241 12.66 -12.63 14.66
C ALA A 241 13.16 -13.88 15.41
N ILE A 242 12.47 -14.33 16.47
CA ILE A 242 12.82 -15.55 17.22
C ILE A 242 12.86 -16.76 16.27
N GLY A 243 13.91 -17.57 16.39
CA GLY A 243 14.14 -18.75 15.53
C GLY A 243 14.80 -18.44 14.19
N LYS A 244 15.15 -17.17 13.93
CA LYS A 244 16.01 -16.75 12.83
C LYS A 244 17.45 -16.62 13.30
N ASN A 245 18.39 -16.70 12.36
CA ASN A 245 19.83 -16.59 12.64
C ASN A 245 20.27 -15.11 12.73
N HIS A 246 19.59 -14.31 13.56
CA HIS A 246 19.95 -12.92 13.82
C HIS A 246 20.34 -12.76 15.29
N GLN A 247 21.38 -11.97 15.56
CA GLN A 247 21.82 -11.66 16.91
C GLN A 247 21.37 -10.27 17.31
N PHE A 248 20.81 -10.14 18.51
CA PHE A 248 20.34 -8.88 19.07
C PHE A 248 21.03 -8.58 20.39
N ILE A 249 21.37 -7.31 20.61
CA ILE A 249 21.95 -6.80 21.86
C ILE A 249 20.90 -5.89 22.51
N GLY A 250 20.47 -6.22 23.72
CA GLY A 250 19.48 -5.41 24.45
C GLY A 250 20.04 -4.04 24.83
N GLN A 251 19.32 -2.96 24.46
CA GLN A 251 19.66 -1.57 24.79
C GLN A 251 18.85 -1.03 25.99
N GLY A 252 17.92 -1.84 26.52
CA GLY A 252 17.02 -1.45 27.60
C GLY A 252 15.81 -0.66 27.12
N ALA A 253 15.03 -0.14 28.07
CA ALA A 253 13.83 0.66 27.79
C ALA A 253 14.18 2.15 27.72
N ILE A 254 13.86 2.79 26.59
CA ILE A 254 14.32 4.14 26.24
C ILE A 254 13.11 5.05 26.05
N GLY A 255 13.15 6.24 26.66
CA GLY A 255 12.12 7.26 26.47
C GLY A 255 12.23 7.89 25.09
N LEU A 256 11.23 7.69 24.23
CA LEU A 256 11.17 8.25 22.88
C LEU A 256 10.15 9.40 22.81
N LYS A 257 10.50 10.47 22.08
CA LYS A 257 9.63 11.64 21.94
C LYS A 257 8.27 11.25 21.32
N GLY A 258 7.20 11.52 22.05
CA GLY A 258 5.82 11.25 21.62
C GLY A 258 5.27 9.90 22.08
N PHE A 259 6.06 9.11 22.82
CA PHE A 259 5.61 7.87 23.45
C PHE A 259 5.50 8.07 24.97
N PRO A 260 4.37 7.68 25.60
CA PRO A 260 4.15 7.91 27.02
C PRO A 260 5.02 7.01 27.90
N ASP A 261 5.30 5.79 27.45
CA ASP A 261 6.08 4.79 28.17
C ASP A 261 7.45 4.56 27.50
N PRO A 262 8.51 4.24 28.28
CA PRO A 262 9.79 3.82 27.73
C PRO A 262 9.65 2.58 26.84
N VAL A 263 10.27 2.61 25.66
CA VAL A 263 10.19 1.53 24.66
C VAL A 263 11.43 0.65 24.74
N PRO A 264 11.31 -0.68 24.88
CA PRO A 264 12.45 -1.59 24.83
C PRO A 264 13.04 -1.63 23.42
N LEU A 265 14.34 -1.32 23.30
CA LEU A 265 15.08 -1.35 22.05
C LEU A 265 16.16 -2.42 22.06
N TYR A 266 16.46 -2.93 20.86
CA TYR A 266 17.49 -3.92 20.62
C TYR A 266 18.35 -3.49 19.44
N GLU A 267 19.65 -3.66 19.55
CA GLU A 267 20.58 -3.44 18.44
C GLU A 267 20.76 -4.74 17.66
N VAL A 268 20.70 -4.66 16.33
CA VAL A 268 21.04 -5.78 15.45
C VAL A 268 22.57 -5.88 15.37
N ASN A 269 23.13 -7.01 15.80
CA ASN A 269 24.55 -7.27 15.66
C ASN A 269 24.88 -7.76 14.24
N TRP A 270 25.13 -6.82 13.34
CA TRP A 270 25.41 -7.07 11.91
C TRP A 270 26.85 -7.51 11.61
N ARG A 271 27.74 -7.51 12.62
CA ARG A 271 29.15 -7.94 12.53
C ARG A 271 29.41 -9.37 12.99
N ALA A 272 28.35 -10.07 13.42
CA ALA A 272 28.43 -11.40 14.02
C ALA A 272 28.70 -12.52 13.02
#